data_AF-A0A1V3J7T9-F1
#
_entry.id   AF-A0A1V3J7T9-F1
#
_cell.length_a   1.000
_cell.length_b   1.000
_cell.length_c   1.000
_cell.angle_alpha   90.00
_cell.angle_beta   90.00
_cell.angle_gamma   90.00
#
_symmetry.space_group_name_H-M   'P 1'
#
loop_
_entity.id
_entity.type
_entity.pdbx_description
1 polymer ?
#
loop_
_entity_poly.entity_id
_entity_poly.type
_entity_poly.pdbx_seq_one_letter_code
_entity_poly.pdbx_strand_id
1 'polypeptide(L)'
;MNKLAKITATALFALFLTACDKADKTADTHKPAETTAPAMSVEAQEKADYEKLIAWNQEQGALQAQNQQKLQQELNAAAETKDENKAKAAIEAFNKNVQASIASLDALDVKSDLIGNAKNQTKEVLTLASQLLVAQANVKTEADQKAYAEKAVELQNKMQALAELGAQIEAKFNPAPVQSDASSTEAPAVK
;
A
#
# COMPACT_ATOMS: atom_id res chain seq x y z
N MET A 1 9.24 25.50 22.85
CA MET A 1 9.46 25.86 21.43
C MET A 1 9.57 24.57 20.64
N ASN A 2 8.48 24.17 19.98
CA ASN A 2 8.38 22.96 19.16
C ASN A 2 8.72 23.31 17.70
N LYS A 3 9.83 22.79 17.17
CA LYS A 3 10.20 23.03 15.75
C LYS A 3 10.69 21.79 14.98
N LEU A 4 10.48 20.56 15.44
CA LEU A 4 10.94 19.35 14.74
C LEU A 4 9.88 18.23 14.58
N ALA A 5 8.59 18.58 14.58
CA ALA A 5 7.49 17.65 14.31
C ALA A 5 6.73 18.01 13.02
N LYS A 6 7.45 18.40 11.98
CA LYS A 6 6.90 18.73 10.64
C LYS A 6 7.69 18.08 9.52
N ILE A 7 8.10 16.82 9.70
CA ILE A 7 8.38 15.95 8.55
C ILE A 7 7.15 15.08 8.39
N THR A 8 6.26 15.61 7.58
CA THR A 8 4.96 15.08 7.22
C THR A 8 5.12 13.74 6.51
N ALA A 9 4.40 12.72 6.98
CA ALA A 9 4.21 11.41 6.35
C ALA A 9 3.34 11.51 5.06
N THR A 10 3.57 12.51 4.23
CA THR A 10 2.91 12.74 2.94
C THR A 10 3.84 12.51 1.74
N ALA A 11 5.09 12.07 1.96
CA ALA A 11 6.05 11.90 0.88
C ALA A 11 5.78 10.69 -0.03
N LEU A 12 5.15 9.61 0.48
CA LEU A 12 4.92 8.41 -0.35
C LEU A 12 3.82 8.59 -1.41
N PHE A 13 2.85 9.48 -1.20
CA PHE A 13 1.74 9.68 -2.14
C PHE A 13 2.00 10.78 -3.19
N ALA A 14 2.95 11.69 -2.94
CA ALA A 14 3.23 12.82 -3.83
C ALA A 14 4.13 12.48 -5.03
N LEU A 15 4.84 11.35 -4.99
CA LEU A 15 5.72 10.93 -6.09
C LEU A 15 4.96 10.33 -7.30
N PHE A 16 3.65 10.07 -7.17
CA PHE A 16 2.81 9.53 -8.26
C PHE A 16 2.09 10.60 -9.09
N LEU A 17 2.10 11.87 -8.70
CA LEU A 17 1.27 12.91 -9.35
C LEU A 17 2.06 13.89 -10.23
N THR A 18 3.39 13.87 -10.26
CA THR A 18 4.20 14.88 -10.98
C THR A 18 4.76 14.43 -12.33
N ALA A 19 4.37 13.26 -12.84
CA ALA A 19 4.77 12.81 -14.18
C ALA A 19 3.64 12.11 -14.94
N CYS A 20 2.50 12.77 -15.09
CA CYS A 20 1.50 12.44 -16.10
C CYS A 20 1.04 13.72 -16.80
N ASP A 21 1.97 14.43 -17.43
CA ASP A 21 1.66 15.25 -18.60
C ASP A 21 2.36 14.62 -19.81
N LYS A 22 1.61 13.77 -20.51
CA LYS A 22 1.51 13.68 -21.97
C LYS A 22 0.71 12.46 -22.36
N ALA A 23 -0.57 12.71 -22.61
CA ALA A 23 -1.38 11.86 -23.47
C ALA A 23 -0.90 12.04 -24.92
N ASP A 24 -0.64 10.94 -25.62
CA ASP A 24 -0.83 10.91 -27.06
C ASP A 24 -1.51 9.61 -27.47
N LYS A 25 -2.68 9.79 -28.08
CA LYS A 25 -3.52 8.75 -28.65
C LYS A 25 -2.91 8.34 -29.98
N THR A 26 -2.82 7.04 -30.24
CA THR A 26 -2.94 6.53 -31.60
C THR A 26 -3.84 5.32 -31.59
N ALA A 27 -4.96 5.47 -32.30
CA ALA A 27 -5.89 4.40 -32.63
C ALA A 27 -5.29 3.60 -33.78
N ASP A 28 -5.47 2.27 -33.75
CA ASP A 28 -5.46 1.48 -34.97
C ASP A 28 -6.48 0.34 -34.91
N THR A 29 -7.10 0.10 -36.06
CA THR A 29 -8.25 -0.78 -36.27
C THR A 29 -7.80 -1.99 -37.06
N HIS A 30 -7.92 -3.22 -36.54
CA HIS A 30 -8.19 -4.40 -37.39
C HIS A 30 -8.72 -5.65 -36.65
N LYS A 31 -9.49 -6.44 -37.40
CA LYS A 31 -10.44 -7.55 -37.13
C LYS A 31 -9.75 -8.90 -36.75
N PRO A 32 -10.44 -9.92 -36.17
CA PRO A 32 -9.87 -10.82 -35.17
C PRO A 32 -9.17 -12.05 -35.75
N ALA A 33 -8.08 -12.43 -35.07
CA ALA A 33 -7.48 -13.75 -35.10
C ALA A 33 -7.14 -14.12 -33.65
N GLU A 34 -7.51 -15.33 -33.22
CA GLU A 34 -6.99 -15.95 -32.00
C GLU A 34 -5.46 -15.86 -32.04
N THR A 35 -4.92 -14.92 -31.27
CA THR A 35 -3.49 -14.67 -31.19
C THR A 35 -3.11 -14.85 -29.74
N THR A 36 -2.41 -15.94 -29.45
CA THR A 36 -1.56 -16.06 -28.27
C THR A 36 -0.72 -14.79 -28.21
N ALA A 37 -0.98 -13.93 -27.22
CA ALA A 37 -0.29 -12.66 -27.07
C ALA A 37 1.24 -12.88 -27.14
N PRO A 38 2.01 -11.97 -27.77
CA PRO A 38 3.46 -12.06 -27.72
C PRO A 38 3.88 -12.10 -26.25
N ALA A 39 4.65 -13.11 -25.87
CA ALA A 39 5.17 -13.23 -24.52
C ALA A 39 5.95 -11.96 -24.19
N MET A 40 5.45 -11.18 -23.23
CA MET A 40 6.12 -10.00 -22.72
C MET A 40 7.46 -10.42 -22.11
N SER A 41 8.47 -9.54 -22.14
CA SER A 41 9.69 -9.80 -21.38
C SER A 41 9.37 -9.85 -19.88
N VAL A 42 10.18 -10.58 -19.11
CA VAL A 42 10.02 -10.69 -17.65
C VAL A 42 9.97 -9.31 -16.99
N GLU A 43 10.83 -8.39 -17.45
CA GLU A 43 10.88 -7.01 -16.94
C GLU A 43 9.62 -6.20 -17.28
N ALA A 44 9.10 -6.33 -18.52
CA ALA A 44 7.86 -5.65 -18.91
C ALA A 44 6.64 -6.24 -18.18
N GLN A 45 6.61 -7.55 -17.95
CA GLN A 45 5.57 -8.22 -17.17
C GLN A 45 5.60 -7.73 -15.72
N GLU A 46 6.77 -7.65 -15.11
CA GLU A 46 6.90 -7.19 -13.72
C GLU A 46 6.49 -5.72 -13.56
N LYS A 47 6.88 -4.84 -14.50
CA LYS A 47 6.44 -3.44 -14.51
C LYS A 47 4.92 -3.32 -14.65
N ALA A 48 4.31 -4.13 -15.52
CA ALA A 48 2.85 -4.15 -15.68
C ALA A 48 2.14 -4.62 -14.39
N ASP A 49 2.69 -5.61 -13.70
CA ASP A 49 2.15 -6.07 -12.43
C ASP A 49 2.31 -5.03 -11.32
N TYR A 50 3.44 -4.31 -11.29
CA TYR A 50 3.64 -3.18 -10.39
C TYR A 50 2.61 -2.07 -10.63
N GLU A 51 2.37 -1.70 -11.88
CA GLU A 51 1.36 -0.69 -12.24
C GLU A 51 -0.06 -1.09 -11.80
N LYS A 52 -0.43 -2.37 -11.91
CA LYS A 52 -1.71 -2.88 -11.36
C LYS A 52 -1.80 -2.68 -9.85
N LEU A 53 -0.72 -2.96 -9.12
CA LEU A 53 -0.70 -2.81 -7.66
C LEU A 53 -0.81 -1.34 -7.24
N ILE A 54 -0.17 -0.42 -7.98
CA ILE A 54 -0.31 1.02 -7.77
C ILE A 54 -1.75 1.47 -8.03
N ALA A 55 -2.34 1.07 -9.16
CA ALA A 55 -3.72 1.41 -9.48
C ALA A 55 -4.70 0.92 -8.40
N TRP A 56 -4.53 -0.33 -7.95
CA TRP A 56 -5.30 -0.87 -6.83
C TRP A 56 -5.12 -0.04 -5.55
N ASN A 57 -3.88 0.33 -5.21
CA ASN A 57 -3.61 1.12 -3.99
C ASN A 57 -4.30 2.50 -4.03
N GLN A 58 -4.27 3.17 -5.19
CA GLN A 58 -4.95 4.45 -5.40
C GLN A 58 -6.47 4.33 -5.20
N GLU A 59 -7.09 3.28 -5.75
CA GLU A 59 -8.51 2.99 -5.54
C GLU A 59 -8.82 2.71 -4.06
N GLN A 60 -7.97 1.95 -3.37
CA GLN A 60 -8.14 1.66 -1.95
C GLN A 60 -7.96 2.87 -1.05
N GLY A 61 -7.13 3.86 -1.42
CA GLY A 61 -6.85 5.03 -0.58
C GLY A 61 -8.11 5.81 -0.19
N ALA A 62 -8.98 6.10 -1.17
CA ALA A 62 -10.24 6.80 -0.92
C ALA A 62 -11.22 5.95 -0.08
N LEU A 63 -11.31 4.65 -0.41
CA LEU A 63 -12.19 3.71 0.31
C LEU A 63 -11.73 3.52 1.76
N GLN A 64 -10.43 3.43 2.00
CA GLN A 64 -9.85 3.28 3.34
C GLN A 64 -10.08 4.53 4.18
N ALA A 65 -9.92 5.73 3.61
CA ALA A 65 -10.21 6.98 4.31
C ALA A 65 -11.69 7.06 4.73
N GLN A 66 -12.61 6.71 3.83
CA GLN A 66 -14.04 6.66 4.12
C GLN A 66 -14.36 5.66 5.24
N ASN A 67 -13.79 4.46 5.16
CA ASN A 67 -14.02 3.40 6.15
C ASN A 67 -13.47 3.75 7.53
N GLN A 68 -12.29 4.39 7.60
CA GLN A 68 -11.74 4.89 8.85
C GLN A 68 -12.60 6.00 9.46
N GLN A 69 -13.08 6.94 8.65
CA GLN A 69 -13.99 7.99 9.11
C GLN A 69 -15.28 7.40 9.68
N LYS A 70 -15.87 6.42 8.97
CA LYS A 70 -17.09 5.74 9.42
C LYS A 70 -16.87 4.99 10.74
N LEU A 71 -15.76 4.25 10.86
CA LEU A 71 -15.40 3.58 12.11
C LEU A 71 -15.30 4.57 13.27
N GLN A 72 -14.60 5.69 13.08
CA GLN A 72 -14.45 6.71 14.13
C GLN A 72 -15.81 7.29 14.56
N GLN A 73 -16.70 7.56 13.61
CA GLN A 73 -18.05 8.05 13.90
C GLN A 73 -18.86 7.03 14.70
N GLU A 74 -18.84 5.76 14.30
CA GLU A 74 -19.60 4.70 14.95
C GLU A 74 -19.05 4.39 16.36
N LEU A 75 -17.73 4.43 16.55
CA LEU A 75 -17.09 4.28 17.86
C LEU A 75 -17.42 5.46 18.79
N ASN A 76 -17.41 6.70 18.30
CA ASN A 76 -17.81 7.86 19.09
C ASN A 76 -19.28 7.75 19.52
N ALA A 77 -20.16 7.39 18.59
CA ALA A 77 -21.58 7.19 18.86
C ALA A 77 -21.86 5.99 19.79
N ALA A 78 -20.95 5.02 19.88
CA ALA A 78 -21.01 3.93 20.85
C ALA A 78 -20.52 4.38 22.24
N ALA A 79 -19.46 5.20 22.28
CA ALA A 79 -18.93 5.75 23.53
C ALA A 79 -19.93 6.71 24.21
N GLU A 80 -20.61 7.56 23.45
CA GLU A 80 -21.66 8.46 23.94
C GLU A 80 -22.80 7.70 24.64
N THR A 81 -23.18 6.54 24.10
CA THR A 81 -24.23 5.68 24.66
C THR A 81 -23.71 4.61 25.62
N LYS A 82 -22.38 4.54 25.83
CA LYS A 82 -21.71 3.47 26.58
C LYS A 82 -22.11 2.05 26.12
N ASP A 83 -22.31 1.89 24.81
CA ASP A 83 -22.78 0.64 24.21
C ASP A 83 -21.61 -0.14 23.61
N GLU A 84 -21.08 -1.07 24.38
CA GLU A 84 -19.98 -1.93 23.95
C GLU A 84 -20.35 -2.81 22.74
N ASN A 85 -21.61 -3.24 22.61
CA ASN A 85 -22.03 -4.05 21.47
C ASN A 85 -22.03 -3.24 20.18
N LYS A 86 -22.41 -1.96 20.26
CA LYS A 86 -22.33 -1.02 19.13
C LYS A 86 -20.87 -0.76 18.72
N ALA A 87 -19.96 -0.64 19.67
CA ALA A 87 -18.53 -0.53 19.38
C ALA A 87 -17.98 -1.77 18.67
N LYS A 88 -18.37 -2.97 19.13
CA LYS A 88 -17.98 -4.24 18.48
C LYS A 88 -18.55 -4.36 17.07
N ALA A 89 -19.82 -4.02 16.87
CA ALA A 89 -20.46 -4.04 15.56
C ALA A 89 -19.78 -3.09 14.56
N ALA A 90 -19.33 -1.91 15.02
CA ALA A 90 -18.56 -0.96 14.20
C ALA A 90 -17.23 -1.55 13.75
N ILE A 91 -16.50 -2.19 14.67
CA ILE A 91 -15.23 -2.87 14.38
C ILE A 91 -15.43 -4.03 13.40
N GLU A 92 -16.46 -4.85 13.59
CA GLU A 92 -16.81 -5.94 12.67
C GLU A 92 -17.16 -5.42 11.27
N ALA A 93 -17.94 -4.34 11.17
CA ALA A 93 -18.28 -3.71 9.90
C ALA A 93 -17.04 -3.16 9.19
N PHE A 94 -16.14 -2.49 9.91
CA PHE A 94 -14.86 -2.04 9.37
C PHE A 94 -14.01 -3.21 8.87
N ASN A 95 -13.90 -4.29 9.64
CA ASN A 95 -13.14 -5.46 9.25
C ASN A 95 -13.72 -6.18 8.03
N LYS A 96 -15.05 -6.16 7.85
CA LYS A 96 -15.67 -6.66 6.61
C LYS A 96 -15.21 -5.86 5.38
N ASN A 97 -15.04 -4.55 5.52
CA ASN A 97 -14.51 -3.72 4.43
C ASN A 97 -13.02 -4.01 4.18
N VAL A 98 -12.22 -4.25 5.22
CA VAL A 98 -10.82 -4.71 5.05
C VAL A 98 -10.76 -6.05 4.33
N GLN A 99 -11.65 -7.00 4.65
CA GLN A 99 -11.72 -8.28 3.95
C GLN A 99 -12.13 -8.13 2.48
N ALA A 100 -13.02 -7.19 2.17
CA ALA A 100 -13.35 -6.85 0.78
C ALA A 100 -12.13 -6.28 0.03
N SER A 101 -11.35 -5.41 0.68
CA SER A 101 -10.08 -4.91 0.12
C SER A 101 -9.07 -6.05 -0.11
N ILE A 102 -8.92 -6.97 0.84
CA ILE A 102 -8.06 -8.16 0.68
C ILE A 102 -8.52 -9.03 -0.48
N ALA A 103 -9.82 -9.27 -0.62
CA ALA A 103 -10.37 -10.04 -1.74
C ALA A 103 -10.12 -9.34 -3.09
N SER A 104 -10.24 -8.02 -3.14
CA SER A 104 -9.92 -7.23 -4.34
C SER A 104 -8.43 -7.28 -4.69
N LEU A 105 -7.56 -7.29 -3.68
CA LEU A 105 -6.12 -7.47 -3.86
C LEU A 105 -5.81 -8.86 -4.41
N ASP A 106 -6.45 -9.89 -3.87
CA ASP A 106 -6.29 -11.27 -4.33
C ASP A 106 -6.67 -11.46 -5.80
N ALA A 107 -7.71 -10.77 -6.24
CA ALA A 107 -8.19 -10.81 -7.61
C ALA A 107 -7.21 -10.19 -8.63
N LEU A 108 -6.17 -9.46 -8.19
CA LEU A 108 -5.14 -8.96 -9.10
C LEU A 108 -4.32 -10.12 -9.67
N ASP A 109 -4.37 -10.27 -11.00
CA ASP A 109 -3.48 -11.13 -11.76
C ASP A 109 -2.07 -10.55 -11.75
N VAL A 110 -1.22 -11.11 -10.89
CA VAL A 110 0.20 -10.75 -10.73
C VAL A 110 1.01 -12.00 -10.99
N LYS A 111 1.99 -11.90 -11.90
CA LYS A 111 2.83 -13.00 -12.37
C LYS A 111 4.27 -12.90 -11.91
N SER A 112 4.76 -11.69 -11.62
CA SER A 112 6.10 -11.52 -11.04
C SER A 112 6.15 -12.05 -9.60
N ASP A 113 7.24 -12.75 -9.28
CA ASP A 113 7.55 -13.18 -7.91
C ASP A 113 7.73 -11.99 -6.95
N LEU A 114 8.42 -10.93 -7.40
CA LEU A 114 8.69 -9.74 -6.58
C LEU A 114 7.39 -9.03 -6.21
N ILE A 115 6.54 -8.74 -7.20
CA ILE A 115 5.27 -8.05 -6.98
C ILE A 115 4.27 -8.97 -6.30
N GLY A 116 4.31 -10.27 -6.60
CA GLY A 116 3.50 -11.30 -5.92
C GLY A 116 3.82 -11.38 -4.42
N ASN A 117 5.10 -11.28 -4.05
CA ASN A 117 5.51 -11.21 -2.65
C ASN A 117 4.98 -9.93 -1.96
N ALA A 118 5.06 -8.76 -2.63
CA ALA A 118 4.52 -7.51 -2.09
C ALA A 118 3.00 -7.55 -1.91
N LYS A 119 2.29 -8.14 -2.88
CA LYS A 119 0.85 -8.42 -2.78
C LYS A 119 0.55 -9.27 -1.53
N ASN A 120 1.26 -10.38 -1.35
CA ASN A 120 1.04 -11.30 -0.24
C ASN A 120 1.35 -10.65 1.12
N GLN A 121 2.47 -9.96 1.25
CA GLN A 121 2.80 -9.25 2.50
C GLN A 121 1.78 -8.15 2.82
N THR A 122 1.29 -7.42 1.82
CA THR A 122 0.21 -6.43 2.01
C THR A 122 -1.05 -7.09 2.57
N LYS A 123 -1.45 -8.26 2.04
CA LYS A 123 -2.59 -9.01 2.58
C LYS A 123 -2.38 -9.44 4.02
N GLU A 124 -1.20 -9.93 4.36
CA GLU A 124 -0.90 -10.38 5.72
C GLU A 124 -0.95 -9.21 6.72
N VAL A 125 -0.40 -8.06 6.35
CA VAL A 125 -0.49 -6.82 7.15
C VAL A 125 -1.96 -6.42 7.36
N LEU A 126 -2.77 -6.36 6.30
CA LEU A 126 -4.20 -6.02 6.40
C LEU A 126 -4.96 -7.05 7.27
N THR A 127 -4.65 -8.33 7.11
CA THR A 127 -5.26 -9.41 7.88
C THR A 127 -4.93 -9.27 9.36
N LEU A 128 -3.65 -9.14 9.71
CA LEU A 128 -3.21 -9.00 11.11
C LEU A 128 -3.78 -7.73 11.74
N ALA A 129 -3.76 -6.60 11.04
CA ALA A 129 -4.34 -5.35 11.54
C ALA A 129 -5.84 -5.50 11.85
N SER A 130 -6.60 -6.16 10.96
CA SER A 130 -8.03 -6.42 11.19
C SER A 130 -8.27 -7.34 12.40
N GLN A 131 -7.47 -8.40 12.54
CA GLN A 131 -7.54 -9.31 13.69
C GLN A 131 -7.16 -8.61 14.99
N LEU A 132 -6.18 -7.72 14.96
CA LEU A 132 -5.72 -6.97 16.13
C LEU A 132 -6.81 -6.03 16.63
N LEU A 133 -7.56 -5.38 15.72
CA LEU A 133 -8.70 -4.54 16.09
C LEU A 133 -9.84 -5.35 16.75
N VAL A 134 -10.14 -6.55 16.23
CA VAL A 134 -11.10 -7.47 16.90
C VAL A 134 -10.60 -7.90 18.27
N ALA A 135 -9.32 -8.28 18.35
CA ALA A 135 -8.71 -8.73 19.60
C ALA A 135 -8.78 -7.63 20.65
N GLN A 136 -8.45 -6.38 20.29
CA GLN A 136 -8.53 -5.21 21.17
C GLN A 136 -9.91 -5.06 21.81
N ALA A 137 -10.97 -5.20 21.01
CA ALA A 137 -12.35 -5.10 21.47
C ALA A 137 -12.80 -6.24 22.41
N ASN A 138 -12.00 -7.30 22.50
CA ASN A 138 -12.33 -8.51 23.25
C ASN A 138 -11.28 -8.86 24.33
N VAL A 139 -10.25 -8.03 24.56
CA VAL A 139 -9.30 -8.23 25.64
C VAL A 139 -10.02 -8.15 26.99
N LYS A 140 -9.98 -9.24 27.76
CA LYS A 140 -10.56 -9.30 29.11
C LYS A 140 -9.60 -9.86 30.15
N THR A 141 -8.66 -10.68 29.71
CA THR A 141 -7.73 -11.41 30.57
C THR A 141 -6.27 -11.08 30.23
N GLU A 142 -5.35 -11.42 31.14
CA GLU A 142 -3.92 -11.31 30.88
C GLU A 142 -3.49 -12.19 29.68
N ALA A 143 -4.15 -13.34 29.49
CA ALA A 143 -3.90 -14.21 28.33
C ALA A 143 -4.29 -13.51 27.02
N ASP A 144 -5.43 -12.82 26.99
CA ASP A 144 -5.85 -12.03 25.81
C ASP A 144 -4.87 -10.87 25.55
N GLN A 145 -4.41 -10.23 26.62
CA GLN A 145 -3.44 -9.13 26.52
C GLN A 145 -2.10 -9.60 25.95
N LYS A 146 -1.62 -10.78 26.38
CA LYS A 146 -0.41 -11.40 25.83
C LYS A 146 -0.59 -11.78 24.35
N ALA A 147 -1.71 -12.42 24.00
CA ALA A 147 -2.00 -12.77 22.62
C ALA A 147 -2.12 -11.53 21.71
N TYR A 148 -2.72 -10.45 22.22
CA TYR A 148 -2.76 -9.16 21.53
C TYR A 148 -1.36 -8.60 21.30
N ALA A 149 -0.50 -8.59 22.33
CA ALA A 149 0.87 -8.08 22.23
C ALA A 149 1.72 -8.88 21.23
N GLU A 150 1.62 -10.21 21.23
CA GLU A 150 2.31 -11.07 20.26
C GLU A 150 1.90 -10.74 18.82
N LYS A 151 0.58 -10.60 18.57
CA LYS A 151 0.07 -10.19 17.24
C LYS A 151 0.49 -8.77 16.85
N ALA A 152 0.58 -7.85 17.80
CA ALA A 152 1.04 -6.49 17.54
C ALA A 152 2.52 -6.47 17.10
N VAL A 153 3.37 -7.29 17.74
CA VAL A 153 4.77 -7.48 17.34
C VAL A 153 4.87 -8.12 15.96
N GLU A 154 4.05 -9.15 15.68
CA GLU A 154 4.01 -9.77 14.36
C GLU A 154 3.61 -8.76 13.27
N LEU A 155 2.57 -7.95 13.51
CA LEU A 155 2.16 -6.88 12.61
C LEU A 155 3.28 -5.88 12.36
N GLN A 156 4.00 -5.45 13.42
CA GLN A 156 5.15 -4.56 13.29
C GLN A 156 6.24 -5.15 12.39
N ASN A 157 6.58 -6.42 12.59
CA ASN A 157 7.60 -7.09 11.79
C ASN A 157 7.18 -7.20 10.31
N LYS A 158 5.92 -7.52 10.04
CA LYS A 158 5.41 -7.59 8.65
C LYS A 158 5.34 -6.21 7.99
N MET A 159 4.98 -5.16 8.73
CA MET A 159 5.03 -3.79 8.21
C MET A 159 6.45 -3.36 7.85
N GLN A 160 7.45 -3.73 8.67
CA GLN A 160 8.86 -3.46 8.39
C GLN A 160 9.33 -4.19 7.13
N ALA A 161 9.03 -5.49 7.02
CA ALA A 161 9.38 -6.28 5.83
C ALA A 161 8.73 -5.73 4.56
N LEU A 162 7.45 -5.30 4.66
CA LEU A 162 6.75 -4.69 3.53
C LEU A 162 7.35 -3.34 3.13
N ALA A 163 7.82 -2.54 4.10
CA ALA A 163 8.49 -1.27 3.81
C ALA A 163 9.84 -1.48 3.08
N GLU A 164 10.62 -2.47 3.51
CA GLU A 164 11.88 -2.85 2.85
C GLU A 164 11.65 -3.35 1.42
N LEU A 165 10.62 -4.19 1.24
CA LEU A 165 10.21 -4.67 -0.06
C LEU A 165 9.70 -3.53 -0.96
N GLY A 166 8.95 -2.59 -0.40
CA GLY A 166 8.52 -1.37 -1.08
C GLY A 166 9.70 -0.55 -1.59
N ALA A 167 10.72 -0.33 -0.75
CA ALA A 167 11.93 0.38 -1.14
C ALA A 167 12.71 -0.35 -2.25
N GLN A 168 12.77 -1.68 -2.22
CA GLN A 168 13.38 -2.48 -3.29
C GLN A 168 12.63 -2.32 -4.63
N ILE A 169 11.29 -2.33 -4.59
CA ILE A 169 10.45 -2.15 -5.78
C ILE A 169 10.59 -0.73 -6.33
N GLU A 170 10.57 0.30 -5.46
CA GLU A 170 10.76 1.69 -5.86
C GLU A 170 12.14 1.90 -6.50
N ALA A 171 13.21 1.37 -5.90
CA ALA A 171 14.56 1.47 -6.47
C ALA A 171 14.64 0.84 -7.87
N LYS A 172 13.84 -0.18 -8.15
CA LYS A 172 13.79 -0.86 -9.45
C LYS A 172 12.99 -0.10 -10.50
N PHE A 173 11.81 0.42 -10.15
CA PHE A 173 10.85 0.98 -11.11
C PHE A 173 10.78 2.51 -11.13
N ASN A 174 11.28 3.17 -10.09
CA ASN A 174 11.34 4.63 -9.98
C ASN A 174 12.66 5.05 -9.30
N PRO A 175 13.83 4.72 -9.91
CA PRO A 175 15.11 5.07 -9.31
C PRO A 175 15.23 6.59 -9.16
N ALA A 176 15.76 7.04 -8.02
CA ALA A 176 16.07 8.44 -7.81
C ALA A 176 16.94 8.95 -8.98
N PRO A 177 16.71 10.16 -9.49
CA PRO A 177 17.52 10.70 -10.57
C PRO A 177 18.98 10.71 -10.11
N VAL A 178 19.86 10.06 -10.88
CA VAL A 178 21.30 10.16 -10.66
C VAL A 178 21.65 11.64 -10.77
N GLN A 179 22.07 12.25 -9.65
CA GLN A 179 22.75 13.53 -9.72
C GLN A 179 23.99 13.27 -10.58
N SER A 180 23.93 13.72 -11.83
CA SER A 180 25.09 13.68 -12.70
C SER A 180 26.12 14.58 -12.03
N ASP A 181 27.15 13.99 -11.44
CA ASP A 181 28.36 14.71 -11.06
C ASP A 181 28.92 15.30 -12.35
N ALA A 182 28.49 16.52 -12.67
CA ALA A 182 29.17 17.40 -13.58
C ALA A 182 30.50 17.79 -12.93
N SER A 183 31.42 16.83 -12.85
CA SER A 183 32.85 17.11 -12.82
C SER A 183 33.18 17.72 -14.19
N SER A 184 32.93 19.02 -14.31
CA SER A 184 33.56 19.83 -15.34
C SER A 184 35.05 19.83 -15.04
N THR A 185 35.76 18.96 -15.74
CA THR A 185 37.20 18.99 -15.94
C THR A 185 37.57 20.35 -16.54
N GLU A 186 37.90 21.33 -15.69
CA GLU A 186 38.59 22.54 -16.14
C GLU A 186 40.07 22.20 -16.35
N ALA A 187 40.45 22.05 -17.61
CA ALA A 187 41.83 21.85 -18.05
C ALA A 187 42.64 23.16 -17.90
N PRO A 188 43.98 23.09 -17.75
CA PRO A 188 44.79 24.20 -17.26
C PRO A 188 45.12 25.21 -18.38
N ALA A 189 45.00 26.50 -18.09
CA ALA A 189 45.51 27.56 -18.96
C ALA A 189 46.97 27.88 -18.59
N VAL A 190 47.88 27.48 -19.49
CA VAL A 190 49.29 27.90 -19.54
C VAL A 190 49.35 29.38 -19.90
N LYS A 191 50.17 30.16 -19.18
CA LYS A 191 50.85 31.33 -19.75
C LYS A 191 52.21 31.51 -19.11
#